data_AF-A0AAY4C7V3-F1
#
_entry.id   AF-A0AAY4C7V3-F1
#
_cell.length_a   1.000
_cell.length_b   1.000
_cell.length_c   1.000
_cell.angle_alpha   90.00
_cell.angle_beta   90.00
_cell.angle_gamma   90.00
#
_symmetry.space_group_name_H-M   'P 1'
#
loop_
_entity.id
_entity.type
_entity.pdbx_description
1 polymer ?
#
loop_
_entity_poly.entity_id
_entity_poly.type
_entity_poly.pdbx_seq_one_letter_code
_entity_poly.pdbx_strand_id
1 'polypeptide(L)'
;MHPPASSRVYPVHKDVCFHSDAGNRGESNSCVPFSARCASRLAPRLEPEVHDGEAANETFVNRNPRNLEQMALAVKDRGWGTTWPSREFYHRLLLSRSQHHVTAEVFSCESPVPVVSCSTQEWAVKRELSSTRCVAACQAVGEVLAQRCREAGITRMTYREVPWTFRSEAVKAFWIAVKNGGVTLSEPRRKYI
;
A
#
# COMPACT_ATOMS: atom_id res chain seq x y z
N MET A 1 -8.22 -6.29 32.15
CA MET A 1 -7.19 -7.32 32.35
C MET A 1 -7.00 -8.05 31.04
N HIS A 2 -5.99 -7.68 30.26
CA HIS A 2 -5.57 -8.36 29.04
C HIS A 2 -4.36 -9.27 29.36
N PRO A 3 -4.27 -10.50 28.82
CA PRO A 3 -3.03 -11.27 28.88
C PRO A 3 -2.04 -10.83 27.76
N PRO A 4 -0.71 -10.87 28.01
CA PRO A 4 0.30 -10.38 27.09
C PRO A 4 0.72 -11.38 26.00
N ALA A 5 1.22 -10.80 24.91
CA ALA A 5 1.73 -11.47 23.70
C ALA A 5 2.97 -12.33 23.95
N SER A 6 2.97 -13.56 23.42
CA SER A 6 4.13 -14.45 23.37
C SER A 6 4.73 -14.42 21.96
N SER A 7 5.91 -13.83 21.84
CA SER A 7 6.78 -13.90 20.66
C SER A 7 7.37 -15.31 20.50
N ARG A 8 7.17 -15.95 19.34
CA ARG A 8 7.93 -17.15 18.95
C ARG A 8 8.93 -16.77 17.86
N VAL A 9 10.20 -16.85 18.25
CA VAL A 9 11.38 -16.80 17.40
C VAL A 9 11.54 -18.18 16.75
N TYR A 10 11.66 -18.24 15.42
CA TYR A 10 12.01 -19.46 14.71
C TYR A 10 13.55 -19.64 14.69
N PRO A 11 14.11 -20.80 15.05
CA PRO A 11 15.53 -21.05 14.92
C PRO A 11 15.91 -21.39 13.47
N VAL A 12 17.01 -20.76 13.03
CA VAL A 12 17.73 -21.00 11.77
C VAL A 12 18.55 -22.28 11.92
N HIS A 13 18.24 -23.32 11.15
CA HIS A 13 19.10 -24.51 11.07
C HIS A 13 20.28 -24.24 10.12
N LYS A 14 21.48 -24.31 10.70
CA LYS A 14 22.77 -24.30 10.02
C LYS A 14 23.41 -25.69 10.12
N ASP A 15 24.13 -25.99 9.05
CA ASP A 15 25.37 -26.78 8.97
C ASP A 15 25.30 -28.32 8.95
N VAL A 16 25.54 -28.77 7.72
CA VAL A 16 26.18 -30.00 7.24
C VAL A 16 27.42 -30.37 8.04
N CYS A 17 27.56 -31.65 8.39
CA CYS A 17 28.86 -32.28 8.68
C CYS A 17 28.94 -33.67 8.03
N PHE A 18 29.90 -33.80 7.11
CA PHE A 18 30.42 -35.05 6.55
C PHE A 18 31.06 -35.89 7.65
N HIS A 19 30.85 -37.21 7.64
CA HIS A 19 31.76 -38.17 8.26
C HIS A 19 32.20 -39.19 7.21
N SER A 20 33.48 -39.10 6.88
CA SER A 20 34.28 -40.09 6.18
C SER A 20 34.91 -41.03 7.20
N ASP A 21 34.78 -42.33 7.02
CA ASP A 21 35.69 -43.29 7.64
C ASP A 21 35.96 -44.48 6.71
N ALA A 22 37.24 -44.72 6.50
CA ALA A 22 37.82 -45.83 5.76
C ALA A 22 38.29 -46.91 6.75
N GLY A 23 38.03 -48.18 6.45
CA GLY A 23 38.51 -49.29 7.27
C GLY A 23 38.37 -50.64 6.57
N ASN A 24 39.49 -51.15 6.08
CA ASN A 24 39.68 -52.35 5.25
C ASN A 24 39.74 -53.66 6.08
N ARG A 25 39.27 -54.80 5.53
CA ARG A 25 39.89 -56.14 5.61
C ARG A 25 39.00 -57.27 5.02
N GLY A 26 39.60 -58.13 4.18
CA GLY A 26 39.26 -59.56 4.09
C GLY A 26 38.84 -60.09 2.71
N GLU A 27 39.73 -60.85 2.06
CA GLU A 27 39.55 -61.54 0.78
C GLU A 27 38.64 -62.78 0.86
N SER A 28 37.88 -63.07 -0.21
CA SER A 28 37.82 -64.40 -0.84
C SER A 28 37.03 -64.38 -2.15
N ASN A 29 37.62 -64.99 -3.19
CA ASN A 29 37.14 -65.08 -4.56
C ASN A 29 35.88 -65.94 -4.74
N SER A 30 34.90 -65.44 -5.50
CA SER A 30 34.15 -66.25 -6.48
C SER A 30 33.43 -65.35 -7.49
N CYS A 31 33.90 -65.37 -8.74
CA CYS A 31 33.24 -64.72 -9.87
C CYS A 31 32.03 -65.54 -10.32
N VAL A 32 30.84 -64.97 -10.21
CA VAL A 32 29.65 -65.39 -10.95
C VAL A 32 29.09 -64.17 -11.68
N PRO A 33 28.75 -64.26 -12.98
CA PRO A 33 28.25 -63.11 -13.72
C PRO A 33 26.78 -62.93 -13.34
N PHE A 34 26.52 -62.10 -12.32
CA PHE A 34 25.16 -61.66 -12.05
C PHE A 34 24.78 -60.65 -13.14
N SER A 35 23.97 -61.09 -14.09
CA SER A 35 23.33 -60.23 -15.09
C SER A 35 22.59 -59.12 -14.35
N ALA A 36 23.18 -57.92 -14.31
CA ALA A 36 22.52 -56.72 -13.86
C ALA A 36 21.46 -56.35 -14.91
N ARG A 37 20.28 -56.96 -14.82
CA ARG A 37 19.09 -56.41 -15.44
C ARG A 37 18.78 -55.10 -14.71
N CYS A 38 19.26 -53.98 -15.24
CA CYS A 38 18.79 -52.66 -14.87
C CYS A 38 17.30 -52.58 -15.20
N ALA A 39 16.44 -52.95 -14.24
CA ALA A 39 15.04 -52.58 -14.31
C ALA A 39 14.97 -51.09 -13.94
N SER A 40 14.94 -50.22 -14.94
CA SER A 40 14.47 -48.85 -14.77
C SER A 40 12.99 -48.91 -14.40
N ARG A 41 12.68 -49.11 -13.10
CA ARG A 41 11.36 -48.76 -12.60
C ARG A 41 11.25 -47.25 -12.77
N LEU A 42 10.59 -46.81 -13.84
CA LEU A 42 10.01 -45.48 -13.88
C LEU A 42 9.22 -45.34 -12.58
N ALA A 43 9.61 -44.38 -11.73
CA ALA A 43 8.82 -44.06 -10.57
C ALA A 43 7.38 -43.82 -11.05
N PRO A 44 6.36 -44.46 -10.45
CA PRO A 44 4.98 -44.21 -10.84
C PRO A 44 4.76 -42.70 -10.75
N ARG A 45 4.24 -42.12 -11.84
CA ARG A 45 3.88 -40.71 -11.88
C ARG A 45 2.86 -40.50 -10.77
N LEU A 46 3.29 -39.85 -9.68
CA LEU A 46 2.39 -39.44 -8.60
C LEU A 46 1.37 -38.50 -9.25
N GLU A 47 0.13 -38.95 -9.36
CA GLU A 47 -0.98 -38.07 -9.67
C GLU A 47 -0.97 -36.97 -8.60
N PRO A 48 -1.07 -35.68 -8.99
CA PRO A 48 -1.03 -34.61 -8.03
C PRO A 48 -2.18 -34.82 -7.03
N GLU A 49 -1.83 -35.06 -5.77
CA GLU A 49 -2.81 -35.15 -4.69
C GLU A 49 -3.48 -33.79 -4.59
N VAL A 50 -4.72 -33.71 -5.04
CA VAL A 50 -5.50 -32.48 -5.01
C VAL A 50 -5.81 -32.20 -3.54
N HIS A 51 -5.03 -31.33 -2.92
CA HIS A 51 -5.27 -30.91 -1.55
C HIS A 51 -6.47 -29.96 -1.54
N ASP A 52 -7.44 -30.14 -0.63
CA ASP A 52 -8.69 -29.35 -0.58
C ASP A 52 -8.45 -27.83 -0.50
N GLY A 53 -7.27 -27.39 -0.06
CA GLY A 53 -6.83 -25.99 -0.04
C GLY A 53 -6.32 -25.43 -1.38
N GLU A 54 -6.21 -26.24 -2.42
CA GLU A 54 -5.71 -25.86 -3.76
C GLU A 54 -6.85 -25.58 -4.76
N ALA A 55 -8.10 -25.84 -4.36
CA ALA A 55 -9.27 -25.52 -5.16
C ALA A 55 -9.46 -23.99 -5.30
N ALA A 56 -8.95 -23.42 -6.39
CA ALA A 56 -9.16 -22.02 -6.76
C ALA A 56 -10.29 -21.89 -7.80
N ASN A 57 -11.14 -20.88 -7.63
CA ASN A 57 -12.15 -20.57 -8.63
C ASN A 57 -11.48 -19.99 -9.90
N GLU A 58 -11.98 -20.38 -11.07
CA GLU A 58 -11.52 -19.82 -12.36
C GLU A 58 -11.69 -18.29 -12.42
N THR A 59 -12.70 -17.76 -11.73
CA THR A 59 -12.98 -16.32 -11.63
C THR A 59 -12.80 -15.82 -10.20
N PHE A 60 -11.94 -14.82 -10.03
CA PHE A 60 -11.71 -14.17 -8.74
C PHE A 60 -12.49 -12.84 -8.67
N VAL A 61 -13.42 -12.73 -7.71
CA VAL A 61 -14.22 -11.52 -7.51
C VAL A 61 -13.73 -10.76 -6.29
N ASN A 62 -13.09 -9.61 -6.50
CA ASN A 62 -12.72 -8.70 -5.42
C ASN A 62 -13.83 -7.67 -5.18
N ARG A 63 -14.33 -7.58 -3.94
CA ARG A 63 -15.38 -6.65 -3.53
C ARG A 63 -14.86 -5.32 -2.96
N ASN A 64 -13.54 -5.14 -2.84
CA ASN A 64 -12.97 -3.91 -2.32
C ASN A 64 -13.08 -2.78 -3.37
N PRO A 65 -13.83 -1.69 -3.07
CA PRO A 65 -14.01 -0.59 -4.02
C PRO A 65 -12.69 0.09 -4.42
N ARG A 66 -11.70 0.13 -3.51
CA ARG A 66 -10.42 0.81 -3.74
C ARG A 66 -9.42 0.00 -4.56
N ASN A 67 -9.70 -1.26 -4.85
CA ASN A 67 -8.74 -2.16 -5.53
C ASN A 67 -8.36 -1.64 -6.93
N LEU A 68 -9.37 -1.27 -7.73
CA LEU A 68 -9.13 -0.78 -9.10
C LEU A 68 -8.41 0.56 -9.12
N GLU A 69 -8.66 1.42 -8.13
CA GLU A 69 -7.97 2.71 -7.97
C GLU A 69 -6.48 2.52 -7.67
N GLN A 70 -6.16 1.60 -6.75
CA GLN A 70 -4.79 1.25 -6.38
C GLN A 70 -3.99 0.65 -7.54
N MET A 71 -4.64 -0.14 -8.41
CA MET A 71 -4.02 -0.68 -9.63
C MET A 71 -3.97 0.32 -10.80
N ALA A 72 -4.56 1.51 -10.64
CA ALA A 72 -4.74 2.51 -11.69
C ALA A 72 -5.56 2.01 -12.90
N LEU A 73 -6.52 1.12 -12.68
CA LEU A 73 -7.43 0.58 -13.71
C LEU A 73 -8.84 1.21 -13.64
N ALA A 74 -9.22 1.75 -12.49
CA ALA A 74 -10.51 2.39 -12.28
C ALA A 74 -10.79 3.49 -13.30
N VAL A 75 -12.05 3.62 -13.70
CA VAL A 75 -12.50 4.67 -14.61
C VAL A 75 -12.54 5.99 -13.84
N LYS A 76 -11.92 7.04 -14.39
CA LYS A 76 -12.08 8.40 -13.89
C LYS A 76 -13.19 9.11 -14.67
N ASP A 77 -13.90 10.03 -14.01
CA ASP A 77 -14.95 10.83 -14.65
C ASP A 77 -14.32 11.82 -15.65
N ARG A 78 -14.55 11.57 -16.94
CA ARG A 78 -14.01 12.33 -18.07
C ARG A 78 -15.13 13.08 -18.80
N GLY A 79 -14.76 14.12 -19.54
CA GLY A 79 -15.71 14.89 -20.35
C GLY A 79 -16.01 16.29 -19.81
N TRP A 80 -15.55 16.62 -18.60
CA TRP A 80 -15.69 17.94 -17.98
C TRP A 80 -14.65 18.95 -18.48
N GLY A 81 -14.39 19.00 -19.79
CA GLY A 81 -13.36 19.87 -20.37
C GLY A 81 -13.68 21.36 -20.30
N THR A 82 -14.97 21.71 -20.30
CA THR A 82 -15.46 23.10 -20.29
C THR A 82 -15.66 23.66 -18.88
N THR A 83 -15.73 22.81 -17.85
CA THR A 83 -15.99 23.23 -16.47
C THR A 83 -14.73 23.08 -15.63
N TRP A 84 -14.43 24.10 -14.84
CA TRP A 84 -13.37 24.03 -13.84
C TRP A 84 -14.00 23.78 -12.45
N PRO A 85 -13.43 22.92 -11.59
CA PRO A 85 -12.28 22.04 -11.81
C PRO A 85 -12.65 20.73 -12.53
N SER A 86 -11.66 20.05 -13.13
CA SER A 86 -11.84 18.74 -13.75
C SER A 86 -12.24 17.69 -12.71
N ARG A 87 -13.08 16.73 -13.13
CA ARG A 87 -13.48 15.57 -12.33
C ARG A 87 -12.64 14.31 -12.59
N GLU A 88 -11.57 14.42 -13.39
CA GLU A 88 -10.67 13.30 -13.68
C GLU A 88 -9.71 13.03 -12.51
N PHE A 89 -10.20 12.50 -11.40
CA PHE A 89 -9.42 12.11 -10.22
C PHE A 89 -10.05 10.92 -9.48
N TYR A 90 -9.31 10.25 -8.60
CA TYR A 90 -9.85 9.30 -7.61
C TYR A 90 -10.06 10.00 -6.26
N HIS A 91 -9.05 10.73 -5.81
CA HIS A 91 -9.08 11.54 -4.61
C HIS A 91 -8.68 12.98 -4.92
N ARG A 92 -9.47 13.94 -4.44
CA ARG A 92 -9.19 15.38 -4.60
C ARG A 92 -8.98 16.02 -3.25
N LEU A 93 -7.88 16.74 -3.13
CA LEU A 93 -7.60 17.60 -1.99
C LEU A 93 -8.18 18.99 -2.22
N LEU A 94 -8.90 19.50 -1.22
CA LEU A 94 -9.44 20.85 -1.17
C LEU A 94 -8.89 21.56 0.07
N LEU A 95 -8.36 22.76 -0.11
CA LEU A 95 -7.94 23.64 0.98
C LEU A 95 -8.87 24.85 1.01
N SER A 96 -9.70 24.96 2.04
CA SER A 96 -10.58 26.10 2.26
C SER A 96 -10.04 26.99 3.36
N ARG A 97 -10.00 28.30 3.10
CA ARG A 97 -9.55 29.30 4.05
C ARG A 97 -10.65 30.32 4.27
N SER A 98 -11.18 30.34 5.48
CA SER A 98 -12.13 31.36 5.95
C SER A 98 -11.39 32.49 6.68
N GLN A 99 -12.14 33.47 7.17
CA GLN A 99 -11.58 34.58 7.96
C GLN A 99 -10.93 34.11 9.27
N HIS A 100 -11.44 33.02 9.86
CA HIS A 100 -11.03 32.55 11.18
C HIS A 100 -10.39 31.17 11.19
N HIS A 101 -10.67 30.34 10.17
CA HIS A 101 -10.27 28.94 10.17
C HIS A 101 -9.74 28.50 8.82
N VAL A 102 -8.79 27.59 8.88
CA VAL A 102 -8.29 26.79 7.75
C VAL A 102 -8.83 25.38 7.89
N THR A 103 -9.34 24.84 6.79
CA THR A 103 -9.88 23.48 6.69
C THR A 103 -9.33 22.83 5.43
N ALA A 104 -8.86 21.59 5.56
CA ALA A 104 -8.41 20.78 4.45
C ALA A 104 -9.19 19.46 4.40
N GLU A 105 -9.64 19.08 3.22
CA GLU A 105 -10.56 17.96 3.02
C GLU A 105 -10.16 17.15 1.79
N VAL A 106 -10.24 15.83 1.91
CA VAL A 106 -9.98 14.88 0.82
C VAL A 106 -11.28 14.22 0.43
N PHE A 107 -11.73 14.46 -0.79
CA PHE A 107 -12.94 13.89 -1.36
C PHE A 107 -12.60 12.70 -2.26
N SER A 108 -13.46 11.68 -2.26
CA SER A 108 -13.47 10.64 -3.30
C SER A 108 -14.22 11.15 -4.53
N CYS A 109 -13.99 10.56 -5.69
CA CYS A 109 -14.77 10.84 -6.90
C CYS A 109 -16.24 10.40 -6.79
N GLU A 110 -16.53 9.36 -6.01
CA GLU A 110 -17.87 8.77 -5.91
C GLU A 110 -18.73 9.45 -4.85
N SER A 111 -18.11 9.96 -3.77
CA SER A 111 -18.82 10.47 -2.61
C SER A 111 -18.65 11.98 -2.45
N PRO A 112 -19.73 12.73 -2.19
CA PRO A 112 -19.66 14.14 -1.81
C PRO A 112 -19.17 14.35 -0.37
N VAL A 113 -19.03 13.29 0.42
CA VAL A 113 -18.55 13.36 1.82
C VAL A 113 -17.02 13.21 1.83
N PRO A 114 -16.29 14.04 2.58
CA PRO A 114 -14.83 13.91 2.66
C PRO A 114 -14.46 12.61 3.38
N VAL A 115 -13.49 11.88 2.81
CA VAL A 115 -12.93 10.65 3.38
C VAL A 115 -12.01 10.97 4.55
N VAL A 116 -11.24 12.06 4.42
CA VAL A 116 -10.35 12.58 5.47
C VAL A 116 -10.52 14.09 5.51
N SER A 117 -10.67 14.64 6.71
CA SER A 117 -10.72 16.07 6.94
C SER A 117 -9.76 16.46 8.06
N CYS A 118 -9.32 17.72 8.04
CA CYS A 118 -8.56 18.35 9.11
C CYS A 118 -8.91 19.83 9.16
N SER A 119 -9.36 20.31 10.32
CA SER A 119 -9.66 21.73 10.50
C SER A 119 -9.00 22.30 11.75
N THR A 120 -8.62 23.57 11.68
CA THR A 120 -8.24 24.39 12.85
C THR A 120 -9.40 24.62 13.84
N GLN A 121 -10.62 24.20 13.50
CA GLN A 121 -11.74 24.14 14.44
C GLN A 121 -11.60 22.97 15.44
N GLU A 122 -10.88 21.91 15.06
CA GLU A 122 -10.63 20.78 15.93
C GLU A 122 -9.75 21.20 17.10
N TRP A 123 -10.18 20.85 18.32
CA TRP A 123 -9.48 21.24 19.55
C TRP A 123 -8.01 20.79 19.57
N ALA A 124 -7.74 19.56 19.11
CA ALA A 124 -6.40 18.99 19.07
C ALA A 124 -5.44 19.81 18.22
N VAL A 125 -5.90 20.36 17.08
CA VAL A 125 -5.09 21.22 16.21
C VAL A 125 -5.03 22.63 16.79
N LYS A 126 -6.17 23.15 17.26
CA LYS A 126 -6.30 24.52 17.75
C LYS A 126 -5.41 24.81 18.95
N ARG A 127 -5.24 23.86 19.88
CA ARG A 127 -4.43 24.05 21.10
C ARG A 127 -2.93 24.20 20.81
N GLU A 128 -2.44 23.51 19.78
CA GLU A 128 -1.03 23.55 19.39
C GLU A 128 -0.69 24.78 18.53
N LEU A 129 -1.69 25.58 18.13
CA LEU A 129 -1.55 26.74 17.27
C LEU A 129 -1.68 28.05 18.04
N SER A 130 -0.76 28.98 17.78
CA SER A 130 -0.85 30.35 18.29
C SER A 130 -1.96 31.17 17.60
N SER A 131 -2.27 30.87 16.34
CA SER A 131 -3.32 31.52 15.55
C SER A 131 -3.87 30.54 14.52
N THR A 132 -5.17 30.63 14.23
CA THR A 132 -5.88 29.72 13.32
C THR A 132 -5.89 30.15 11.85
N ARG A 133 -5.30 31.32 11.53
CA ARG A 133 -5.25 31.88 10.17
C ARG A 133 -3.83 32.05 9.60
N CYS A 134 -2.80 31.90 10.43
CA CYS A 134 -1.42 32.13 10.03
C CYS A 134 -0.90 31.06 9.05
N VAL A 135 0.28 31.31 8.48
CA VAL A 135 0.97 30.35 7.60
C VAL A 135 1.30 29.05 8.35
N ALA A 136 1.72 29.15 9.61
CA ALA A 136 2.00 28.00 10.47
C ALA A 136 0.76 27.12 10.69
N ALA A 137 -0.44 27.71 10.78
CA ALA A 137 -1.69 26.94 10.86
C ALA A 137 -1.94 26.11 9.60
N CYS A 138 -1.66 26.68 8.42
CA CYS A 138 -1.77 25.95 7.15
C CYS A 138 -0.75 24.81 7.10
N GLN A 139 0.48 25.04 7.56
CA GLN A 139 1.50 24.00 7.63
C GLN A 139 1.06 22.85 8.56
N ALA A 140 0.65 23.16 9.80
CA ALA A 140 0.23 22.16 10.78
C ALA A 140 -0.99 21.36 10.30
N VAL A 141 -1.98 22.00 9.67
CA VAL A 141 -3.11 21.31 9.04
C VAL A 141 -2.62 20.35 7.95
N GLY A 142 -1.63 20.74 7.14
CA GLY A 142 -1.03 19.88 6.12
C GLY A 142 -0.31 18.67 6.70
N GLU A 143 0.45 18.85 7.79
CA GLU A 143 1.15 17.77 8.49
C GLU A 143 0.17 16.75 9.08
N VAL A 144 -0.83 17.21 9.82
CA VAL A 144 -1.85 16.36 10.43
C VAL A 144 -2.68 15.66 9.36
N LEU A 145 -3.07 16.36 8.28
CA LEU A 145 -3.81 15.76 7.18
C LEU A 145 -2.98 14.67 6.50
N ALA A 146 -1.70 14.90 6.23
CA ALA A 146 -0.85 13.91 5.58
C ALA A 146 -0.69 12.65 6.42
N GLN A 147 -0.55 12.80 7.75
CA GLN A 147 -0.56 11.68 8.68
C GLN A 147 -1.88 10.90 8.59
N ARG A 148 -3.03 11.57 8.71
CA ARG A 148 -4.36 10.92 8.60
C ARG A 148 -4.54 10.21 7.26
N CYS A 149 -4.08 10.82 6.16
CA CYS A 149 -4.13 10.20 4.83
C CYS A 149 -3.31 8.92 4.77
N ARG A 150 -2.11 8.92 5.36
CA ARG A 150 -1.24 7.74 5.41
C ARG A 150 -1.87 6.61 6.24
N GLU A 151 -2.43 6.93 7.39
CA GLU A 151 -3.15 5.99 8.25
C GLU A 151 -4.39 5.40 7.54
N ALA A 152 -5.07 6.20 6.72
CA ALA A 152 -6.18 5.77 5.86
C ALA A 152 -5.74 5.04 4.57
N GLY A 153 -4.43 4.90 4.33
CA GLY A 153 -3.89 4.29 3.11
C GLY A 153 -4.15 5.11 1.83
N ILE A 154 -4.30 6.43 1.95
CA ILE A 154 -4.42 7.37 0.83
C ILE A 154 -3.07 8.04 0.62
N THR A 155 -2.31 7.57 -0.36
CA THR A 155 -0.96 8.08 -0.66
C THR A 155 -0.91 9.02 -1.85
N ARG A 156 -1.93 8.99 -2.72
CA ARG A 156 -2.00 9.77 -3.95
C ARG A 156 -3.33 10.47 -4.06
N MET A 157 -3.30 11.75 -4.43
CA MET A 157 -4.49 12.57 -4.63
C MET A 157 -4.15 13.71 -5.57
N THR A 158 -5.17 14.33 -6.17
CA THR A 158 -5.02 15.50 -7.02
C THR A 158 -5.27 16.77 -6.22
N TYR A 159 -4.34 17.72 -6.29
CA TYR A 159 -4.54 19.08 -5.79
C TYR A 159 -4.60 20.05 -6.96
N ARG A 160 -5.78 20.66 -7.17
CA ARG A 160 -5.99 21.62 -8.26
C ARG A 160 -6.65 22.87 -7.71
N GLU A 161 -5.91 23.95 -7.74
CA GLU A 161 -6.35 25.26 -7.30
C GLU A 161 -6.10 26.29 -8.41
N VAL A 162 -6.68 27.47 -8.27
CA VAL A 162 -6.53 28.53 -9.28
C VAL A 162 -5.11 29.12 -9.24
N PRO A 163 -4.43 29.39 -10.37
CA PRO A 163 -2.98 29.67 -10.40
C PRO A 163 -2.46 30.75 -9.43
N TRP A 164 -3.25 31.80 -9.15
CA TRP A 164 -2.83 32.85 -8.23
C TRP A 164 -2.81 32.44 -6.75
N THR A 165 -3.54 31.40 -6.34
CA THR A 165 -3.52 30.92 -4.95
C THR A 165 -2.16 30.31 -4.59
N PHE A 166 -1.47 29.69 -5.56
CA PHE A 166 -0.12 29.16 -5.40
C PHE A 166 0.93 30.24 -5.13
N ARG A 167 0.62 31.53 -5.36
CA ARG A 167 1.50 32.63 -4.97
C ARG A 167 1.50 32.86 -3.45
N SER A 168 0.47 32.41 -2.75
CA SER A 168 0.36 32.57 -1.30
C SER A 168 1.34 31.64 -0.58
N GLU A 169 2.16 32.21 0.30
CA GLU A 169 3.08 31.45 1.17
C GLU A 169 2.36 30.39 2.02
N ALA A 170 1.11 30.64 2.42
CA ALA A 170 0.34 29.66 3.19
C ALA A 170 -0.02 28.41 2.37
N VAL A 171 -0.37 28.58 1.08
CA VAL A 171 -0.68 27.45 0.19
C VAL A 171 0.60 26.67 -0.11
N LYS A 172 1.72 27.36 -0.33
CA LYS A 172 3.03 26.73 -0.49
C LYS A 172 3.45 25.93 0.74
N ALA A 173 3.34 26.51 1.94
CA ALA A 173 3.69 25.86 3.19
C ALA A 173 2.83 24.59 3.43
N PHE A 174 1.52 24.69 3.20
CA PHE A 174 0.62 23.54 3.23
C PHE A 174 1.02 22.45 2.23
N TRP A 175 1.29 22.84 0.98
CA TRP A 175 1.68 21.90 -0.09
C TRP A 175 2.99 21.17 0.21
N ILE A 176 3.98 21.89 0.77
CA ILE A 176 5.25 21.32 1.21
C ILE A 176 5.03 20.35 2.38
N ALA A 177 4.23 20.74 3.37
CA ALA A 177 3.89 19.88 4.52
C ALA A 177 3.25 18.56 4.08
N VAL A 178 2.28 18.61 3.17
CA VAL A 178 1.60 17.40 2.67
C VAL A 178 2.57 16.47 1.93
N LYS A 179 3.46 17.04 1.10
CA LYS A 179 4.50 16.28 0.41
C LYS A 179 5.51 15.65 1.36
N ASN A 180 5.97 16.41 2.35
CA ASN A 180 6.92 15.93 3.36
C ASN A 180 6.30 14.82 4.22
N GLY A 181 4.98 14.85 4.43
CA GLY A 181 4.23 13.77 5.07
C GLY A 181 4.08 12.49 4.23
N GLY A 182 4.64 12.45 3.02
CA GLY A 182 4.66 11.26 2.16
C GLY A 182 3.45 11.11 1.23
N VAL A 183 2.63 12.15 1.10
CA VAL A 183 1.49 12.16 0.18
C VAL A 183 1.88 12.80 -1.15
N THR A 184 1.68 12.07 -2.24
CA THR A 184 1.96 12.56 -3.59
C THR A 184 0.72 13.26 -4.16
N LEU A 185 0.84 14.55 -4.46
CA LEU A 185 -0.24 15.39 -4.99
C LEU A 185 -0.44 15.26 -6.51
N SER A 186 -0.11 14.08 -7.04
CA SER A 186 -0.39 13.68 -8.42
C SER A 186 -0.83 12.22 -8.45
N GLU A 187 -1.85 11.95 -9.24
CA GLU A 187 -2.35 10.60 -9.44
C GLU A 187 -1.72 9.95 -10.67
N PRO A 188 -1.55 8.61 -10.67
CA PRO A 188 -1.13 7.89 -11.86
C PRO A 188 -2.18 8.03 -12.96
N ARG A 189 -1.71 8.01 -14.22
CA ARG A 189 -2.59 7.87 -15.37
C ARG A 189 -3.21 6.48 -15.35
N ARG A 190 -4.49 6.41 -15.75
CA ARG A 190 -5.19 5.13 -15.91
C ARG A 190 -4.47 4.26 -16.94
N LYS A 191 -4.23 2.99 -16.60
CA LYS A 191 -3.69 1.99 -17.52
C LYS A 191 -4.85 1.40 -18.34
N TYR A 192 -4.59 1.19 -19.63
CA TYR A 192 -5.47 0.46 -20.54
C TYR A 192 -4.76 -0.86 -20.81
N ILE A 193 -5.38 -1.96 -20.41
CA ILE A 193 -4.92 -3.33 -20.61
C ILE A 193 -5.97 -4.01 -21.49
#